data_AF-A0A7G9WD30-F1
#
_entry.id   AF-A0A7G9WD30-F1
#
_cell.length_a   1.000
_cell.length_b   1.000
_cell.length_c   1.000
_cell.angle_alpha   90.00
_cell.angle_beta   90.00
_cell.angle_gamma   90.00
#
_symmetry.space_group_name_H-M   'P 1'
#
loop_
_entity.id
_entity.type
_entity.pdbx_description
1 polymer ?
#
loop_
_entity_poly.entity_id
_entity_poly.type
_entity_poly.pdbx_seq_one_letter_code
_entity_poly.pdbx_strand_id
1 'polypeptide(L)' 'MEESAKPDDTEFSQNGIKFLISEKNAPYFQNTKLDFVKGVFGNGQFKLLKI' A
#
# COMPACT_ATOMS: atom_id res chain seq x y z
N MET A 1 18.23 2.88 10.16
CA MET A 1 17.05 2.75 9.26
C MET A 1 16.51 1.33 9.35
N GLU A 2 16.42 0.80 10.57
CA GLU A 2 15.88 -0.52 10.89
C GLU A 2 14.70 -0.21 11.82
N GLU A 3 13.47 -0.37 11.34
CA GLU A 3 12.20 -0.46 12.12
C GLU A 3 11.03 -0.01 11.22
N SER A 4 10.67 -0.82 10.24
CA SER A 4 9.36 -0.64 9.59
C SER A 4 8.66 -1.97 9.31
N ALA A 5 9.43 -3.05 9.10
CA ALA A 5 8.90 -4.40 9.01
C ALA A 5 8.77 -5.01 10.41
N LYS A 6 7.58 -5.47 10.76
CA LYS A 6 7.34 -6.30 11.93
C LYS A 6 7.45 -7.78 11.53
N PRO A 7 7.71 -8.69 12.51
CA PRO A 7 7.80 -10.12 12.23
C PRO A 7 6.54 -10.74 11.60
N ASP A 8 5.38 -10.12 11.82
CA ASP A 8 4.06 -10.53 11.33
C ASP A 8 3.60 -9.79 10.06
N ASP A 9 4.47 -8.96 9.47
CA ASP A 9 4.16 -8.30 8.22
C ASP A 9 4.40 -9.24 7.03
N THR A 10 3.48 -9.22 6.09
CA THR A 10 3.66 -9.81 4.77
C THR A 10 4.40 -8.82 3.87
N GLU A 11 5.52 -9.27 3.31
CA GLU A 11 6.34 -8.51 2.37
C GLU A 11 6.00 -8.85 0.91
N PHE A 12 5.88 -7.82 0.07
CA PHE A 12 5.87 -8.01 -1.39
C PHE A 12 6.48 -6.80 -2.10
N SER A 13 6.90 -7.00 -3.34
CA SER A 13 7.57 -5.98 -4.14
C SER A 13 6.82 -5.73 -5.45
N GLN A 14 6.61 -4.46 -5.79
CA GLN A 14 6.01 -4.05 -7.06
C GLN A 14 6.71 -2.79 -7.56
N ASN A 15 7.11 -2.79 -8.84
CA ASN A 15 7.78 -1.65 -9.49
C ASN A 15 9.03 -1.14 -8.74
N GLY A 16 9.78 -2.06 -8.11
CA GLY A 16 10.96 -1.71 -7.31
C GLY A 16 10.65 -1.11 -5.94
N ILE A 17 9.38 -1.04 -5.53
CA ILE A 17 8.94 -0.58 -4.21
C ILE A 17 8.60 -1.80 -3.36
N LYS A 18 9.17 -1.87 -2.15
CA LYS A 18 8.82 -2.88 -1.14
C LYS A 18 7.64 -2.40 -0.31
N PHE A 19 6.62 -3.24 -0.19
CA PHE A 19 5.43 -3.02 0.61
C PHE A 19 5.37 -4.03 1.77
N LEU A 20 4.80 -3.57 2.87
CA LEU A 20 4.58 -4.31 4.11
C LEU A 20 3.09 -4.21 4.46
N ILE A 21 2.44 -5.35 4.70
CA ILE A 21 1.07 -5.39 5.19
C ILE A 21 1.01 -6.30 6.41
N SER A 22 0.56 -5.78 7.55
CA SER A 22 0.37 -6.61 8.73
C SER A 22 -0.69 -7.67 8.50
N GLU A 23 -0.49 -8.85 9.08
CA GLU A 23 -1.43 -9.98 8.93
C GLU A 23 -2.87 -9.60 9.32
N LYS A 24 -3.03 -8.80 10.37
CA LYS A 24 -4.34 -8.30 10.84
C LYS A 24 -5.07 -7.44 9.81
N ASN A 25 -4.32 -6.74 8.97
CA ASN A 25 -4.87 -5.81 8.00
C ASN A 25 -4.98 -6.42 6.59
N ALA A 26 -4.29 -7.52 6.31
CA ALA A 26 -4.27 -8.18 5.01
C ALA A 26 -5.69 -8.42 4.41
N PRO A 27 -6.71 -8.85 5.18
CA PRO A 27 -8.06 -9.03 4.64
C PRO A 27 -8.69 -7.75 4.07
N TYR A 28 -8.37 -6.57 4.60
CA TYR A 28 -8.91 -5.30 4.09
C TYR A 28 -8.29 -4.87 2.77
N PHE A 29 -7.08 -5.36 2.47
CA PHE A 29 -6.36 -5.06 1.24
C PHE A 29 -6.53 -6.12 0.15
N GLN A 30 -7.29 -7.19 0.42
CA GLN A 30 -7.65 -8.16 -0.61
C GLN A 30 -8.40 -7.47 -1.75
N ASN A 31 -7.94 -7.75 -2.98
CA ASN A 31 -8.42 -7.15 -4.22
C ASN A 31 -8.46 -5.60 -4.18
N THR A 32 -7.45 -5.00 -3.57
CA THR A 32 -7.31 -3.54 -3.50
C THR A 32 -6.13 -3.09 -4.36
N LYS A 33 -6.32 -2.03 -5.16
CA LYS A 33 -5.26 -1.30 -5.85
C LYS A 33 -4.98 0.02 -5.15
N LEU A 34 -3.70 0.32 -4.93
CA LEU A 34 -3.23 1.64 -4.54
C LEU A 34 -2.91 2.45 -5.79
N ASP A 35 -3.52 3.63 -5.93
CA ASP A 35 -3.33 4.51 -7.08
C ASP A 35 -3.04 5.95 -6.63
N PHE A 36 -2.33 6.72 -7.46
CA PHE A 36 -2.08 8.13 -7.21
C PHE A 36 -2.89 8.98 -8.18
N VAL A 37 -3.91 9.66 -7.66
CA VAL A 37 -4.83 10.45 -8.48
C VAL A 37 -4.46 11.92 -8.37
N LYS A 38 -4.26 12.56 -9.52
CA LYS A 38 -4.08 14.02 -9.62
C LYS A 38 -5.41 14.72 -9.38
N GLY A 39 -5.43 15.62 -8.40
CA GLY A 39 -6.52 16.54 -8.13
C GLY A 39 -6.51 17.72 -9.09
N VAL A 40 -7.63 18.43 -9.13
CA VAL A 40 -7.90 19.52 -10.09
C VAL A 40 -6.91 20.68 -9.97
N PHE A 41 -6.35 20.92 -8.78
CA PHE A 41 -5.40 22.01 -8.52
C PHE A 41 -3.94 21.54 -8.48
N GLY A 42 -3.63 20.38 -9.06
CA GLY A 42 -2.26 19.84 -9.12
C GLY A 42 -1.80 19.14 -7.84
N ASN A 43 -2.58 19.18 -6.76
CA ASN A 43 -2.38 18.32 -5.60
C ASN A 43 -2.72 16.87 -5.94
N GLY A 44 -1.88 15.91 -5.59
CA GLY A 44 -2.20 14.49 -5.77
C GLY A 44 -2.49 13.80 -4.45
N GLN A 45 -3.24 12.70 -4.51
CA GLN A 45 -3.54 11.87 -3.35
C GLN A 45 -3.49 10.39 -3.69
N PHE A 46 -3.08 9.59 -2.73
CA PHE A 46 -3.22 8.14 -2.82
C PHE A 46 -4.66 7.73 -2.57
N LYS A 47 -5.19 6.84 -3.41
CA LYS A 47 -6.50 6.24 -3.26
C LYS A 47 -6.40 4.72 -3.28
N LEU A 48 -7.20 4.08 -2.45
CA LEU A 48 -7.42 2.64 -2.46
C LEU A 48 -8.68 2.37 -3.29
N LEU A 49 -8.56 1.54 -4.32
CA LEU A 49 -9.64 1.15 -5.23
C LEU A 49 -9.91 -0.35 -5.06
N LYS A 50 -11.17 -0.75 -4.93
CA LYS A 50 -11.58 -2.17 -4.94
C LYS A 50 -11.71 -2.66 -6.38
N ILE A 51 -11.12 -3.82 -6.68
CA ILE A 51 -11.16 -4.50 -7.98
C ILE A 51 -12.05 -5.74 -7.88
#